data_AF-A0A3A8IT71-F1
#
_entry.id   AF-A0A3A8IT71-F1
#
_cell.length_a   1.000
_cell.length_b   1.000
_cell.length_c   1.000
_cell.angle_alpha   90.00
_cell.angle_beta   90.00
_cell.angle_gamma   90.00
#
_symmetry.space_group_name_H-M   'P 1'
#
loop_
_entity.id
_entity.type
_entity.pdbx_description
1 polymer ?
#
loop_
_entity_poly.entity_id
_entity_poly.type
_entity_poly.pdbx_seq_one_letter_code
_entity_poly.pdbx_strand_id
1 'polypeptide(L)'
;MARTTTIELHKEEMKFSAGHFTIFSATHRENLHGHNFTVYVALTGEVSEDGLLADYGPLKQSVITRCKAWNETFFLPGRSRHLRLEKDAQGNYKAYFNGEELHFLARDVTVLPAANVTLEELARVFGEELVGDGAAMARDRITHLLVKCASGPGQWATWEWGQRG
;
A
#
# COMPACT_ATOMS: atom_id res chain seq x y z
N MET A 1 -15.14 3.91 -30.76
CA MET A 1 -14.52 3.38 -29.51
C MET A 1 -13.91 4.57 -28.78
N ALA A 2 -14.07 4.66 -27.46
CA ALA A 2 -13.38 5.69 -26.69
C ALA A 2 -11.86 5.51 -26.84
N ARG A 3 -11.14 6.61 -27.08
CA ARG A 3 -9.68 6.60 -27.16
C ARG A 3 -9.14 6.54 -25.74
N THR A 4 -8.47 5.45 -25.37
CA THR A 4 -7.86 5.29 -24.05
C THR A 4 -6.34 5.45 -24.10
N THR A 5 -5.74 5.80 -22.97
CA THR A 5 -4.28 5.81 -22.78
C THR A 5 -3.95 5.40 -21.35
N THR A 6 -2.69 5.00 -21.11
CA THR A 6 -2.18 4.69 -19.77
C THR A 6 -1.09 5.68 -19.38
N ILE A 7 -1.18 6.24 -18.16
CA ILE A 7 -0.13 7.05 -17.55
C ILE A 7 0.55 6.22 -16.47
N GLU A 8 1.86 6.00 -16.62
CA GLU A 8 2.68 5.27 -15.66
C GLU A 8 3.45 6.25 -14.77
N LEU A 9 3.33 6.06 -13.46
CA LEU A 9 3.96 6.86 -12.42
C LEU A 9 4.91 5.97 -11.61
N HIS A 10 6.20 6.29 -11.68
CA HIS A 10 7.26 5.69 -10.88
C HIS A 10 8.36 6.72 -10.68
N LYS A 11 8.05 7.71 -9.84
CA LYS A 11 8.96 8.82 -9.51
C LYS A 11 9.84 8.44 -8.32
N GLU A 12 10.96 9.11 -8.19
CA GLU A 12 11.92 8.83 -7.12
C GLU A 12 11.30 8.97 -5.73
N GLU A 13 10.35 9.89 -5.55
CA GLU A 13 9.65 10.11 -4.29
C GLU A 13 8.59 9.04 -3.98
N MET A 14 8.28 8.14 -4.91
CA MET A 14 7.33 7.04 -4.73
C MET A 14 8.03 5.83 -4.08
N LYS A 15 8.64 6.08 -2.91
CA LYS A 15 9.38 5.09 -2.13
C LYS A 15 9.21 5.34 -0.63
N PHE A 16 9.38 4.31 0.17
CA PHE A 16 9.37 4.40 1.63
C PHE A 16 10.25 3.31 2.24
N SER A 17 10.94 3.61 3.33
CA SER A 17 11.71 2.65 4.11
C SER A 17 10.89 2.22 5.32
N ALA A 18 10.64 0.91 5.47
CA ALA A 18 9.81 0.41 6.57
C ALA A 18 10.31 -0.95 7.09
N GLY A 19 10.08 -1.18 8.38
CA GLY A 19 10.33 -2.46 9.02
C GLY A 19 9.10 -3.37 8.98
N HIS A 20 9.29 -4.68 8.91
CA HIS A 20 8.21 -5.67 9.04
C HIS A 20 8.73 -7.06 9.42
N PHE A 21 7.79 -8.01 9.51
CA PHE A 21 8.04 -9.44 9.40
C PHE A 21 6.84 -10.09 8.69
N THR A 22 7.08 -11.15 7.93
CA THR A 22 6.01 -11.98 7.37
C THR A 22 5.64 -13.10 8.33
N ILE A 23 4.34 -13.37 8.48
CA ILE A 23 3.84 -14.52 9.24
C ILE A 23 3.47 -15.65 8.28
N PHE A 24 4.10 -16.82 8.40
CA PHE A 24 3.83 -17.97 7.54
C PHE A 24 2.79 -18.92 8.13
N SER A 25 2.73 -19.02 9.46
CA SER A 25 1.78 -19.89 10.17
C SER A 25 1.52 -19.40 11.60
N ALA A 26 0.73 -20.17 12.36
CA ALA A 26 0.50 -19.89 13.78
C ALA A 26 1.76 -19.96 14.64
N THR A 27 2.84 -20.60 14.15
CA THR A 27 4.07 -20.85 14.91
C THR A 27 5.34 -20.38 14.21
N HIS A 28 5.24 -19.93 12.96
CA HIS A 28 6.39 -19.48 12.17
C HIS A 28 6.16 -18.09 11.56
N ARG A 29 7.10 -17.18 11.85
CA ARG A 29 7.23 -15.86 11.23
C ARG A 29 8.71 -15.58 10.94
N GLU A 30 8.97 -14.61 10.08
CA GLU A 30 10.32 -14.07 9.89
C GLU A 30 10.80 -13.29 11.12
N ASN A 31 12.12 -13.08 11.20
CA ASN A 31 12.69 -12.08 12.11
C ASN A 31 12.33 -10.66 11.64
N LEU A 32 12.40 -9.71 12.57
CA LEU A 32 12.22 -8.30 12.25
C LEU A 32 13.34 -7.86 11.31
N HIS A 33 12.97 -7.25 10.20
CA HIS A 33 13.89 -6.65 9.24
C HIS A 33 13.17 -5.49 8.54
N GLY A 34 13.72 -4.95 7.46
CA GLY A 34 13.08 -3.90 6.69
C GLY A 34 13.58 -3.81 5.26
N HIS A 35 12.89 -3.01 4.46
CA HIS A 35 13.21 -2.79 3.05
C HIS A 35 13.06 -1.32 2.67
N ASN A 36 13.67 -0.96 1.54
CA ASN A 36 13.39 0.28 0.82
C ASN A 36 12.36 -0.03 -0.25
N PHE A 37 11.09 0.07 0.11
CA PHE A 37 10.00 -0.24 -0.78
C PHE A 37 9.83 0.84 -1.84
N THR A 38 9.42 0.42 -3.05
CA THR A 38 9.03 1.32 -4.14
C THR A 38 7.60 1.06 -4.57
N VAL A 39 6.92 2.12 -5.00
CA VAL A 39 5.54 2.09 -5.47
C VAL A 39 5.50 2.55 -6.92
N TYR A 40 4.86 1.74 -7.75
CA TYR A 40 4.53 2.08 -9.13
C TYR A 40 3.01 2.15 -9.25
N VAL A 41 2.51 3.13 -9.99
CA VAL A 41 1.07 3.28 -10.27
C VAL A 41 0.86 3.48 -11.77
N ALA A 42 -0.06 2.75 -12.38
CA ALA A 42 -0.49 2.99 -13.75
C ALA A 42 -2.00 3.21 -13.82
N LEU A 43 -2.41 4.21 -14.59
CA LEU A 43 -3.78 4.67 -14.71
C LEU A 43 -4.21 4.61 -16.16
N THR A 44 -5.23 3.84 -16.46
CA THR A 44 -5.81 3.75 -17.79
C THR A 44 -7.18 4.40 -17.79
N GLY A 45 -7.44 5.25 -18.77
CA GLY A 45 -8.68 6.03 -18.85
C GLY A 45 -8.90 6.65 -20.22
N GLU A 46 -10.02 7.34 -20.37
CA GLU A 46 -10.43 7.96 -21.63
C GLU A 46 -9.75 9.32 -21.85
N VAL A 47 -9.28 9.55 -23.07
CA VAL A 47 -8.70 10.82 -23.52
C VAL A 47 -9.83 11.72 -24.03
N SER A 48 -9.97 12.93 -23.47
CA SER A 48 -10.94 13.94 -23.93
C SER A 48 -10.53 14.56 -25.27
N GLU A 49 -11.44 15.34 -25.84
CA GLU A 49 -11.23 16.03 -27.11
C GLU A 49 -10.05 17.01 -27.08
N ASP A 50 -9.70 17.52 -25.91
CA ASP A 50 -8.51 18.35 -25.67
C ASP A 50 -7.19 17.55 -25.63
N GLY A 51 -7.26 16.22 -25.79
CA GLY A 51 -6.10 15.34 -25.82
C GLY A 51 -5.57 14.93 -24.44
N LEU A 52 -6.30 15.19 -23.36
CA LEU A 52 -5.90 14.85 -22.00
C LEU A 52 -6.72 13.69 -21.43
N LEU A 53 -6.10 12.81 -20.64
CA LEU A 53 -6.83 11.81 -19.85
C LEU A 53 -7.40 12.46 -18.58
N ALA A 54 -6.52 13.04 -17.76
CA ALA A 54 -6.88 13.85 -16.60
C ALA A 54 -5.65 14.63 -16.12
N ASP A 55 -5.87 15.62 -15.24
CA ASP A 55 -4.81 16.12 -14.38
C ASP A 55 -4.47 15.04 -13.34
N TYR A 56 -3.38 14.30 -13.58
CA TYR A 56 -2.89 13.26 -12.67
C TYR A 56 -2.05 13.82 -11.51
N GLY A 57 -1.81 15.14 -11.46
CA GLY A 57 -1.05 15.80 -10.40
C GLY A 57 -1.57 15.50 -8.99
N PRO A 58 -2.87 15.68 -8.71
CA PRO A 58 -3.47 15.34 -7.42
C PRO A 58 -3.28 13.88 -7.02
N LEU A 59 -3.42 12.95 -7.97
CA LEU A 59 -3.21 11.53 -7.70
C LEU A 59 -1.73 11.22 -7.41
N LYS A 60 -0.81 11.75 -8.23
CA LYS A 60 0.64 11.64 -7.98
C LYS A 60 0.97 12.13 -6.56
N GLN A 61 0.40 13.27 -6.15
CA GLN A 61 0.61 13.81 -4.83
C GLN A 61 0.03 12.91 -3.73
N SER A 62 -1.13 12.29 -3.97
CA SER A 62 -1.74 11.33 -3.04
C SER A 62 -0.84 10.11 -2.83
N VAL A 63 -0.25 9.57 -3.90
CA VAL A 63 0.73 8.47 -3.81
C VAL A 63 1.94 8.88 -2.98
N ILE A 64 2.54 10.04 -3.26
CA ILE A 64 3.72 10.54 -2.53
C ILE A 64 3.41 10.78 -1.05
N THR A 65 2.27 11.41 -0.75
CA THR A 65 1.85 11.67 0.63
C THR A 65 1.70 10.37 1.41
N ARG A 66 1.18 9.32 0.78
CA ARG A 66 1.05 8.02 1.42
C ARG A 66 2.39 7.31 1.62
N CYS A 67 3.28 7.35 0.64
CA CYS A 67 4.66 6.85 0.83
C CYS A 67 5.33 7.54 2.02
N LYS A 68 5.18 8.86 2.16
CA LYS A 68 5.69 9.60 3.33
C LYS A 68 5.06 9.16 4.65
N ALA A 69 3.76 8.89 4.67
CA ALA A 69 3.06 8.42 5.88
C ALA A 69 3.53 7.02 6.31
N TRP A 70 3.98 6.20 5.37
CA TRP A 70 4.49 4.85 5.63
C TRP A 70 5.99 4.81 5.95
N ASN A 71 6.73 5.83 5.52
CA ASN A 71 8.16 5.93 5.70
C ASN A 71 8.56 5.98 7.18
N GLU A 72 9.65 5.28 7.50
CA GLU A 72 10.25 5.22 8.84
C GLU A 72 9.33 4.65 9.93
N THR A 73 8.42 3.75 9.55
CA THR A 73 7.56 3.02 10.50
C THR A 73 7.75 1.51 10.41
N PHE A 74 7.32 0.80 11.46
CA PHE A 74 7.23 -0.66 11.49
C PHE A 74 5.80 -1.11 11.21
N PHE A 75 5.61 -1.99 10.24
CA PHE A 75 4.29 -2.45 9.82
C PHE A 75 3.82 -3.65 10.66
N LEU A 76 2.59 -3.56 11.16
CA LEU A 76 1.90 -4.67 11.81
C LEU A 76 0.60 -5.02 11.07
N PRO A 77 0.30 -6.30 10.79
CA PRO A 77 -0.91 -6.71 10.10
C PRO A 77 -2.12 -6.74 11.06
N GLY A 78 -2.95 -5.71 11.00
CA GLY A 78 -4.10 -5.53 11.89
C GLY A 78 -5.26 -6.51 11.70
N ARG A 79 -5.24 -7.31 10.63
CA ARG A 79 -6.24 -8.37 10.36
C ARG A 79 -5.64 -9.77 10.38
N SER A 80 -4.44 -9.94 10.94
CA SER A 80 -3.82 -11.25 11.01
C SER A 80 -4.59 -12.17 11.95
N ARG A 81 -4.82 -13.42 11.53
CA ARG A 81 -5.37 -14.48 12.38
C ARG A 81 -4.35 -15.07 13.37
N HIS A 82 -3.07 -14.73 13.22
CA HIS A 82 -1.97 -15.30 13.99
C HIS A 82 -1.28 -14.27 14.89
N LEU A 83 -1.53 -12.98 14.68
CA LEU A 83 -0.99 -11.88 15.49
C LEU A 83 -2.13 -11.17 16.19
N ARG A 84 -2.10 -11.13 17.52
CA ARG A 84 -3.01 -10.30 18.30
C ARG A 84 -2.31 -8.99 18.66
N LEU A 85 -2.97 -7.87 18.40
CA LEU A 85 -2.49 -6.54 18.75
C LEU A 85 -3.32 -5.96 19.88
N GLU A 86 -2.66 -5.42 20.89
CA GLU A 86 -3.29 -4.67 21.97
C GLU A 86 -2.57 -3.35 22.18
N LYS A 87 -3.26 -2.39 22.81
CA LYS A 87 -2.62 -1.18 23.32
C LYS A 87 -2.45 -1.26 24.82
N ASP A 88 -1.30 -0.83 25.32
CA ASP A 88 -1.10 -0.66 26.75
C ASP A 88 -1.74 0.64 27.27
N ALA A 89 -1.59 0.90 28.57
CA ALA A 89 -2.17 2.08 29.22
C ALA A 89 -1.60 3.41 28.69
N GLN A 90 -0.42 3.38 28.06
CA GLN A 90 0.22 4.54 27.43
C GLN A 90 -0.14 4.66 25.94
N GLY A 91 -0.92 3.71 25.40
CA GLY A 91 -1.34 3.66 24.01
C GLY A 91 -0.33 3.02 23.06
N ASN A 92 0.77 2.46 23.57
CA ASN A 92 1.79 1.74 22.79
C ASN A 92 1.30 0.35 22.39
N TYR A 93 1.85 -0.21 21.32
CA TYR A 93 1.42 -1.51 20.82
C TYR A 93 2.16 -2.67 21.48
N LYS A 94 1.38 -3.69 21.84
CA LYS A 94 1.85 -5.02 22.20
C LYS A 94 1.37 -6.03 21.15
N ALA A 95 2.30 -6.72 20.52
CA ALA A 95 2.01 -7.72 19.51
C ALA A 95 2.32 -9.12 20.06
N TYR A 96 1.32 -9.99 20.04
CA TYR A 96 1.41 -11.35 20.58
C TYR A 96 1.41 -12.36 19.45
N PHE A 97 2.46 -13.16 19.37
CA PHE A 97 2.64 -14.21 18.37
C PHE A 97 3.24 -15.46 19.00
N ASN A 98 2.53 -16.59 18.96
CA ASN A 98 3.07 -17.89 19.39
C ASN A 98 3.80 -17.90 20.75
N GLY A 99 3.25 -17.20 21.75
CA GLY A 99 3.85 -17.09 23.09
C GLY A 99 4.95 -16.01 23.22
N GLU A 100 5.34 -15.36 22.12
CA GLU A 100 6.21 -14.18 22.12
C GLU A 100 5.37 -12.89 22.30
N GLU A 101 5.95 -11.92 23.01
CA GLU A 101 5.42 -10.55 23.13
C GLU A 101 6.45 -9.57 22.54
N LEU A 102 6.00 -8.72 21.61
CA LEU A 102 6.79 -7.64 21.04
C LEU A 102 6.17 -6.30 21.42
N HIS A 103 7.01 -5.32 21.77
CA HIS A 103 6.58 -4.00 22.23
C HIS A 103 7.04 -2.92 21.26
N PHE A 104 6.14 -2.02 20.91
CA PHE A 104 6.42 -0.92 20.00
C PHE A 104 5.79 0.38 20.49
N LEU A 105 6.51 1.49 20.35
CA LEU A 105 5.92 2.81 20.58
C LEU A 105 4.82 3.08 19.55
N ALA A 106 3.73 3.72 19.99
CA ALA A 106 2.60 4.01 19.11
C ALA A 106 3.01 4.82 17.86
N ARG A 107 4.00 5.72 18.00
CA ARG A 107 4.52 6.59 16.93
C ARG A 107 5.40 5.86 15.91
N ASP A 108 5.93 4.69 16.24
CA ASP A 108 6.89 3.98 15.40
C ASP A 108 6.20 2.87 14.57
N VAL A 109 4.88 2.72 14.69
CA VAL A 109 4.11 1.63 14.06
C VAL A 109 3.00 2.14 13.15
N THR A 110 2.92 1.53 11.97
CA THR A 110 1.73 1.61 11.11
C THR A 110 0.99 0.27 11.16
N VAL A 111 -0.24 0.27 11.69
CA VAL A 111 -1.10 -0.91 11.66
C VAL A 111 -1.87 -0.94 10.34
N LEU A 112 -1.55 -1.91 9.49
CA LEU A 112 -2.16 -2.03 8.16
C LEU A 112 -3.46 -2.85 8.24
N PRO A 113 -4.52 -2.50 7.46
CA PRO A 113 -5.75 -3.29 7.34
C PRO A 113 -5.53 -4.54 6.45
N ALA A 114 -4.53 -5.34 6.81
CA ALA A 114 -4.04 -6.48 6.05
C ALA A 114 -3.92 -7.73 6.94
N ALA A 115 -4.07 -8.90 6.33
CA ALA A 115 -3.90 -10.19 7.02
C ALA A 115 -2.42 -10.50 7.31
N ASN A 116 -1.50 -9.91 6.54
CA ASN A 116 -0.06 -10.09 6.66
C ASN A 116 0.66 -8.86 6.07
N VAL A 117 1.96 -8.72 6.32
CA VAL A 117 2.78 -7.67 5.69
C VAL A 117 3.63 -8.30 4.60
N THR A 118 3.05 -8.42 3.41
CA THR A 118 3.68 -8.95 2.19
C THR A 118 3.51 -7.95 1.05
N LEU A 119 4.27 -8.11 -0.05
CA LEU A 119 4.15 -7.20 -1.20
C LEU A 119 2.75 -7.20 -1.82
N GLU A 120 2.06 -8.35 -1.83
CA GLU A 120 0.69 -8.50 -2.33
C GLU A 120 -0.30 -7.68 -1.51
N GLU A 121 -0.23 -7.80 -0.18
CA GLU A 121 -1.10 -7.03 0.72
C GLU A 121 -0.75 -5.55 0.72
N LEU A 122 0.53 -5.19 0.59
CA LEU A 122 0.94 -3.79 0.46
C LEU A 122 0.39 -3.18 -0.83
N ALA A 123 0.51 -3.85 -1.98
CA ALA A 123 -0.04 -3.38 -3.25
C ALA A 123 -1.57 -3.21 -3.17
N ARG A 124 -2.27 -4.18 -2.54
CA ARG A 124 -3.72 -4.13 -2.34
C ARG A 124 -4.14 -2.98 -1.43
N VAL A 125 -3.59 -2.90 -0.23
CA VAL A 125 -3.91 -1.83 0.73
C VAL A 125 -3.58 -0.46 0.13
N PHE A 126 -2.45 -0.34 -0.57
CA PHE A 126 -2.08 0.89 -1.26
C PHE A 126 -3.09 1.25 -2.35
N GLY A 127 -3.44 0.31 -3.22
CA GLY A 127 -4.39 0.57 -4.30
C GLY A 127 -5.82 0.84 -3.83
N GLU A 128 -6.36 0.07 -2.88
CA GLU A 128 -7.73 0.24 -2.38
C GLU A 128 -7.96 1.64 -1.79
N GLU A 129 -7.01 2.16 -1.01
CA GLU A 129 -7.16 3.51 -0.45
C GLU A 129 -6.88 4.62 -1.47
N LEU A 130 -6.11 4.37 -2.55
CA LEU A 130 -6.06 5.31 -3.68
C LEU A 130 -7.39 5.37 -4.45
N VAL A 131 -8.07 4.23 -4.60
CA VAL A 131 -9.40 4.18 -5.24
C VAL A 131 -10.44 4.83 -4.34
N GLY A 132 -10.40 4.56 -3.04
CA GLY A 132 -11.40 5.03 -2.09
C GLY A 132 -12.81 4.56 -2.45
N ASP A 133 -13.74 5.50 -2.57
CA ASP A 133 -15.11 5.25 -3.05
C ASP A 133 -15.23 5.21 -4.58
N GLY A 134 -14.13 5.42 -5.31
CA GLY A 134 -14.08 5.45 -6.77
C GLY A 134 -14.55 6.78 -7.38
N ALA A 135 -14.99 7.77 -6.59
CA ALA A 135 -15.51 9.03 -7.13
C ALA A 135 -14.44 9.82 -7.89
N ALA A 136 -13.20 9.82 -7.38
CA ALA A 136 -12.07 10.44 -8.08
C ALA A 136 -11.76 9.73 -9.40
N MET A 137 -11.74 8.40 -9.40
CA MET A 137 -11.49 7.61 -10.61
C MET A 137 -12.56 7.90 -11.67
N ALA A 138 -13.83 7.93 -11.28
CA ALA A 138 -14.94 8.22 -12.19
C ALA A 138 -14.87 9.65 -12.76
N ARG A 139 -14.64 10.65 -11.91
CA ARG A 139 -14.48 12.06 -12.33
C ARG A 139 -13.34 12.20 -13.35
N ASP A 140 -12.24 11.49 -13.13
CA ASP A 140 -11.04 11.57 -13.96
C ASP A 140 -11.06 10.57 -15.13
N ARG A 141 -12.22 9.90 -15.36
CA ARG A 141 -12.45 8.91 -16.42
C ARG A 141 -11.42 7.77 -16.44
N ILE A 142 -10.94 7.41 -15.26
CA ILE A 142 -10.05 6.27 -15.04
C ILE A 142 -10.89 5.01 -14.97
N THR A 143 -10.66 4.11 -15.92
CA THR A 143 -11.35 2.83 -16.03
C THR A 143 -10.56 1.69 -15.39
N HIS A 144 -9.25 1.84 -15.25
CA HIS A 144 -8.37 0.83 -14.65
C HIS A 144 -7.19 1.48 -13.92
N LEU A 145 -6.86 0.93 -12.75
CA LEU A 145 -5.75 1.31 -11.91
C LEU A 145 -4.93 0.06 -11.61
N LEU A 146 -3.63 0.17 -11.77
CA LEU A 146 -2.67 -0.86 -11.38
C LEU A 146 -1.70 -0.25 -10.38
N VAL A 147 -1.50 -0.93 -9.25
CA VAL A 147 -0.51 -0.56 -8.22
C VAL A 147 0.46 -1.72 -8.04
N LYS A 148 1.76 -1.41 -8.08
CA LYS A 148 2.81 -2.37 -7.75
C LYS A 148 3.60 -1.92 -6.54
N CYS A 149 3.96 -2.88 -5.70
CA CYS A 149 4.93 -2.70 -4.62
C CYS A 149 6.11 -3.66 -4.81
N ALA A 150 7.31 -3.16 -4.56
CA ALA A 150 8.54 -3.94 -4.54
C ALA A 150 9.31 -3.68 -3.25
N SER A 151 9.96 -4.71 -2.70
CA SER A 151 10.92 -4.59 -1.60
C SER A 151 12.36 -4.35 -2.10
N GLY A 152 12.59 -4.55 -3.39
CA GLY A 152 13.86 -4.32 -4.06
C GLY A 152 13.74 -4.41 -5.59
N PRO A 153 14.78 -4.04 -6.34
CA PRO A 153 14.73 -4.05 -7.80
C PRO A 153 14.45 -5.44 -8.37
N GLY A 154 13.57 -5.53 -9.36
CA GLY A 154 13.34 -6.76 -10.13
C GLY A 154 12.27 -7.71 -9.56
N GLN A 155 11.66 -7.42 -8.41
CA GLN A 155 10.58 -8.23 -7.84
C GLN A 155 9.41 -7.34 -7.40
N TRP A 156 8.23 -7.57 -7.98
CA TRP A 156 7.03 -6.77 -7.73
C TRP A 156 5.85 -7.69 -7.42
N ALA A 157 4.99 -7.24 -6.50
CA ALA A 157 3.61 -7.70 -6.46
C ALA A 157 2.71 -6.61 -7.07
N THR A 158 1.60 -7.04 -7.67
CA THR A 158 0.67 -6.15 -8.36
C THR A 158 -0.73 -6.36 -7.80
N TRP A 159 -1.43 -5.25 -7.59
CA TRP A 159 -2.87 -5.21 -7.38
C TRP A 159 -3.52 -4.37 -8.46
N GLU A 160 -4.73 -4.74 -8.87
CA GLU A 160 -5.47 -4.05 -9.92
C GLU A 160 -6.91 -3.78 -9.49
N TRP A 161 -7.41 -2.63 -9.94
CA TRP A 161 -8.80 -2.25 -9.91
C TRP A 161 -9.25 -1.88 -11.31
N GLY A 162 -10.47 -2.26 -11.67
CA GLY A 162 -11.14 -1.79 -12.86
C GLY A 162 -12.59 -1.51 -12.57
N GLN A 163 -13.17 -0.53 -13.26
CA GLN A 163 -14.63 -0.38 -13.26
C GLN A 163 -15.22 -1.68 -13.80
N ARG A 164 -15.95 -2.40 -12.93
CA ARG A 164 -16.89 -3.39 -13.44
C ARG A 164 -17.98 -2.61 -14.17
N GLY A 165 -18.17 -2.92 -15.44
CA GLY A 165 -19.27 -2.38 -16.25
C GLY A 165 -20.63 -2.75 -15.68
#